data_AF-A0A952ENH9-F1
#
_entry.id   AF-A0A952ENH9-F1
#
_cell.length_a   1.000
_cell.length_b   1.000
_cell.length_c   1.000
_cell.angle_alpha   90.00
_cell.angle_beta   90.00
_cell.angle_gamma   90.00
#
_symmetry.space_group_name_H-M   'P 1'
#
loop_
_entity.id
_entity.type
_entity.pdbx_description
1 polymer ?
#
loop_
_entity_poly.entity_id
_entity_poly.type
_entity_poly.pdbx_seq_one_letter_code
_entity_poly.pdbx_strand_id
1 'polypeptide(L)'
;MAIHLDVSQTKLHFVLQVAYRILAVFWLIKGFWAWADLTGVLGSGLHLAKTDFEADMAMALIFAILDLIAGVALWMSWRWGAGVWFLVATAYGLSAIAAQASFGSKFLGVLTLALVVIHLMRIFFVRAQPEKRLTIV
;
A
#
# COMPACT_ATOMS: atom_id res chain seq x y z
N MET A 1 3.42 21.94 34.96
CA MET A 1 3.02 20.59 34.48
C MET A 1 3.94 20.24 33.32
N ALA A 2 5.06 19.56 33.58
CA ALA A 2 6.04 19.23 32.55
C ALA A 2 5.60 17.98 31.78
N ILE A 3 5.41 18.11 30.47
CA ILE A 3 5.11 16.99 29.58
C ILE A 3 6.40 16.16 29.46
N HIS A 4 6.43 15.00 30.11
CA HIS A 4 7.52 14.03 30.00
C HIS A 4 7.42 13.35 28.62
N LEU A 5 7.96 13.98 27.58
CA LEU A 5 8.06 13.36 26.25
C LEU A 5 9.16 12.30 26.29
N ASP A 6 8.73 11.04 26.25
CA ASP A 6 9.64 9.90 26.17
C ASP A 6 10.35 9.93 24.81
N VAL A 7 11.65 10.27 24.81
CA VAL A 7 12.48 10.45 23.60
C VAL A 7 12.44 9.23 22.68
N SER A 8 12.21 8.04 23.25
CA SER A 8 12.06 6.78 22.52
C SER A 8 10.82 6.77 21.60
N GLN A 9 9.70 7.34 22.06
CA GLN A 9 8.45 7.42 21.31
C GLN A 9 8.59 8.34 20.10
N THR A 10 9.23 9.50 20.27
CA THR A 10 9.44 10.47 19.17
C THR A 10 10.28 9.87 18.04
N LYS A 11 11.33 9.12 18.37
CA LYS A 11 12.17 8.42 17.37
C LYS A 11 11.37 7.36 16.61
N LEU A 12 10.54 6.57 17.30
CA LEU A 12 9.71 5.55 16.68
C LEU A 12 8.66 6.15 15.73
N HIS A 13 8.02 7.24 16.15
CA HIS A 13 7.05 7.96 15.31
C HIS A 13 7.68 8.48 14.03
N PHE A 14 8.89 9.03 14.12
CA PHE A 14 9.63 9.51 12.95
C PHE A 14 9.99 8.38 11.98
N VAL A 15 10.54 7.27 12.47
CA VAL A 15 10.89 6.11 11.64
C VAL A 15 9.66 5.55 10.91
N LEU A 16 8.54 5.43 11.61
CA LEU A 16 7.29 4.96 10.99
C LEU A 16 6.82 5.92 9.90
N GLN A 17 6.86 7.22 10.16
CA GLN A 17 6.48 8.20 9.16
C GLN A 17 7.33 8.06 7.89
N VAL A 18 8.65 7.96 8.02
CA VAL A 18 9.55 7.77 6.88
C VAL A 18 9.23 6.46 6.14
N ALA A 19 8.99 5.35 6.86
CA ALA A 19 8.61 4.08 6.24
C ALA A 19 7.34 4.20 5.39
N TYR A 20 6.29 4.87 5.90
CA TYR A 20 5.08 5.11 5.12
C TYR A 20 5.27 6.09 3.96
N ARG A 21 6.24 7.02 4.03
CA ARG A 21 6.60 7.89 2.89
C ARG A 21 7.27 7.10 1.77
N ILE A 22 8.18 6.19 2.11
CA ILE A 22 8.81 5.30 1.12
C ILE A 22 7.73 4.42 0.48
N LEU A 23 6.82 3.87 1.28
CA LEU A 23 5.70 3.06 0.80
C LEU A 23 4.74 3.86 -0.10
N ALA A 24 4.50 5.14 0.21
CA ALA A 24 3.71 6.04 -0.62
C ALA A 24 4.36 6.24 -1.99
N VAL A 25 5.67 6.54 -2.03
CA VAL A 25 6.43 6.72 -3.28
C VAL A 25 6.42 5.45 -4.10
N PHE A 26 6.62 4.29 -3.47
CA PHE A 26 6.54 2.99 -4.14
C PHE A 26 5.19 2.80 -4.86
N TRP A 27 4.08 3.12 -4.20
CA TRP A 27 2.75 3.01 -4.81
C TRP A 27 2.50 4.02 -5.92
N LEU A 28 2.98 5.26 -5.75
CA LEU A 28 2.91 6.26 -6.82
C LEU A 28 3.67 5.77 -8.06
N ILE A 29 4.90 5.29 -7.90
CA ILE A 29 5.70 4.75 -9.00
C ILE A 29 4.97 3.59 -9.67
N LYS A 30 4.42 2.65 -8.89
CA LYS A 30 3.65 1.52 -9.44
C LYS A 30 2.42 1.98 -10.24
N GLY A 31 1.64 2.92 -9.71
CA GLY A 31 0.47 3.46 -10.41
C GLY A 31 0.85 4.19 -11.70
N PHE A 32 1.90 5.03 -11.66
CA PHE A 32 2.41 5.69 -12.87
C PHE A 32 2.96 4.70 -13.89
N TRP A 33 3.60 3.61 -13.45
CA TRP A 33 4.05 2.54 -14.32
C TRP A 33 2.88 1.85 -15.03
N ALA A 34 1.80 1.55 -14.30
CA ALA A 34 0.59 1.00 -14.90
C ALA A 34 -0.04 1.95 -15.93
N TRP A 35 -0.04 3.26 -15.66
CA TRP A 35 -0.48 4.26 -16.65
C TRP A 35 0.43 4.33 -17.89
N ALA A 36 1.74 4.23 -17.72
CA ALA A 36 2.68 4.18 -18.85
C ALA A 36 2.43 2.96 -19.76
N ASP A 37 2.04 1.83 -19.17
CA ASP A 37 1.65 0.63 -19.90
C ASP A 37 0.30 0.80 -20.61
N LEU A 38 -0.73 1.28 -19.89
CA LEU A 38 -2.09 1.52 -20.42
C LEU A 38 -2.15 2.53 -21.58
N THR A 39 -1.28 3.54 -21.53
CA THR A 39 -1.19 4.57 -22.56
C THR A 39 -0.30 4.16 -23.73
N GLY A 40 0.46 3.08 -23.60
CA GLY A 40 1.34 2.61 -24.66
C GLY A 40 2.69 3.31 -24.77
N VAL A 41 3.04 4.15 -23.80
CA VAL A 41 4.35 4.83 -23.78
C VAL A 41 5.50 3.82 -23.78
N LEU A 42 5.28 2.65 -23.20
CA LEU A 42 6.26 1.55 -23.16
C LEU A 42 6.28 0.69 -24.45
N GLY A 43 5.39 0.93 -25.42
CA GLY A 43 5.38 0.28 -26.74
C GLY A 43 4.89 -1.17 -26.79
N SER A 44 4.83 -1.88 -25.66
CA SER A 44 4.45 -3.30 -25.56
C SER A 44 3.21 -3.59 -24.70
N GLY A 45 2.42 -2.56 -24.37
CA GLY A 45 1.39 -2.62 -23.33
C GLY A 45 -0.05 -2.78 -23.81
N LEU A 46 -0.98 -2.92 -22.85
CA LEU A 46 -2.43 -2.85 -23.07
C LEU A 46 -2.78 -1.44 -23.57
N HIS A 47 -3.05 -1.28 -24.86
CA HIS A 47 -3.44 0.01 -25.40
C HIS A 47 -4.92 0.25 -25.20
N LEU A 48 -5.28 1.20 -24.33
CA LEU A 48 -6.67 1.67 -24.16
C LEU A 48 -7.34 2.02 -25.51
N ALA A 49 -6.55 2.40 -26.52
CA ALA A 49 -7.02 2.80 -27.84
C ALA A 49 -7.09 1.68 -28.90
N LYS A 50 -6.53 0.49 -28.64
CA LYS A 50 -6.43 -0.59 -29.66
C LYS A 50 -7.07 -1.91 -29.27
N THR A 51 -7.57 -2.02 -28.04
CA THR A 51 -8.14 -3.26 -27.51
C THR A 51 -9.61 -3.01 -27.19
N ASP A 52 -10.47 -4.00 -27.48
CA ASP A 52 -11.84 -3.98 -26.98
C ASP A 52 -11.82 -3.92 -25.44
N PHE A 53 -12.80 -3.25 -24.84
CA PHE A 53 -12.82 -3.00 -23.40
C PHE A 53 -13.20 -4.28 -22.62
N GLU A 54 -12.23 -5.20 -22.54
CA GLU A 54 -12.35 -6.49 -21.86
C GLU A 54 -12.17 -6.36 -20.34
N ALA A 55 -12.60 -7.39 -19.60
CA ALA A 55 -12.58 -7.40 -18.13
C ALA A 55 -11.16 -7.18 -17.55
N ASP A 56 -10.14 -7.72 -18.20
CA ASP A 56 -8.74 -7.56 -17.78
C ASP A 56 -8.25 -6.12 -17.96
N MET A 57 -8.69 -5.42 -19.01
CA MET A 57 -8.38 -4.01 -19.23
C MET A 57 -9.05 -3.12 -18.19
N ALA A 58 -10.32 -3.42 -17.86
CA ALA A 58 -11.03 -2.71 -16.80
C ALA A 58 -10.33 -2.89 -15.44
N MET A 59 -9.91 -4.11 -15.11
CA MET A 59 -9.14 -4.40 -13.88
C MET A 59 -7.81 -3.64 -13.85
N ALA A 60 -7.04 -3.66 -14.93
CA ALA A 60 -5.77 -2.94 -15.02
C ALA A 60 -5.96 -1.42 -14.82
N LEU A 61 -6.99 -0.84 -15.44
CA LEU A 61 -7.32 0.58 -15.27
C LEU A 61 -7.75 0.93 -13.84
N ILE A 62 -8.62 0.11 -13.24
CA ILE A 62 -9.08 0.32 -11.86
C ILE A 62 -7.89 0.26 -10.90
N PHE A 63 -7.02 -0.74 -11.01
CA PHE A 63 -5.84 -0.83 -10.16
C PHE A 63 -4.86 0.32 -10.40
N ALA A 64 -4.63 0.75 -11.63
CA ALA A 64 -3.77 1.91 -11.91
C ALA A 64 -4.24 3.18 -11.18
N ILE A 65 -5.56 3.40 -11.10
CA ILE A 65 -6.14 4.52 -10.35
C ILE A 65 -6.01 4.29 -8.84
N LEU A 66 -6.37 3.10 -8.35
CA LEU A 66 -6.33 2.76 -6.92
C LEU A 66 -4.91 2.85 -6.35
N ASP A 67 -3.91 2.47 -7.13
CA ASP A 67 -2.49 2.52 -6.76
C ASP A 67 -2.02 3.95 -6.51
N LEU A 68 -2.43 4.89 -7.37
CA LEU A 68 -2.18 6.32 -7.17
C LEU A 68 -2.93 6.86 -5.95
N ILE A 69 -4.21 6.48 -5.78
CA ILE A 69 -5.00 6.88 -4.61
C ILE A 69 -4.34 6.39 -3.31
N ALA A 70 -3.87 5.14 -3.27
CA ALA A 70 -3.17 4.58 -2.12
C ALA A 70 -1.87 5.35 -1.84
N GLY A 71 -1.09 5.65 -2.88
CA GLY A 71 0.14 6.46 -2.77
C GLY A 71 -0.12 7.85 -2.21
N VAL A 72 -1.09 8.58 -2.77
CA VAL A 72 -1.47 9.93 -2.30
C VAL A 72 -2.03 9.89 -0.88
N ALA A 73 -2.86 8.90 -0.55
CA ALA A 73 -3.44 8.76 0.78
C ALA A 73 -2.36 8.53 1.85
N LEU A 74 -1.40 7.64 1.57
CA LEU A 74 -0.23 7.41 2.43
C LEU A 74 0.64 8.68 2.56
N TRP A 75 0.72 9.49 1.50
CA TRP A 75 1.45 10.75 1.52
C TRP A 75 0.75 11.84 2.36
N MET A 76 -0.58 11.90 2.37
CA MET A 76 -1.29 12.92 3.14
C MET A 76 -1.28 12.62 4.64
N SER A 77 -1.64 11.40 5.03
CA SER A 77 -1.70 11.01 6.45
C SER A 77 -1.47 9.52 6.62
N TRP A 78 -0.48 9.14 7.42
CA TRP A 78 -0.17 7.73 7.64
C TRP A 78 -1.33 6.97 8.31
N ARG A 79 -2.15 7.62 9.16
CA ARG A 79 -3.25 6.96 9.89
C ARG A 79 -4.43 6.62 8.99
N TRP A 80 -4.78 7.52 8.07
CA TRP A 80 -5.88 7.30 7.12
C TRP A 80 -5.39 6.52 5.89
N GLY A 81 -4.23 6.92 5.37
CA GLY A 81 -3.61 6.31 4.20
C GLY A 81 -3.30 4.84 4.37
N ALA A 82 -2.90 4.39 5.57
CA ALA A 82 -2.67 2.98 5.83
C ALA A 82 -3.93 2.12 5.65
N GLY A 83 -5.11 2.64 6.00
CA GLY A 83 -6.39 1.92 5.80
C GLY A 83 -6.75 1.80 4.32
N VAL A 84 -6.63 2.90 3.56
CA VAL A 84 -6.89 2.92 2.11
C VAL A 84 -5.90 2.00 1.38
N TRP A 85 -4.62 2.14 1.71
CA TRP A 85 -3.54 1.30 1.20
C TRP A 85 -3.78 -0.18 1.48
N PHE A 86 -4.18 -0.53 2.70
CA PHE A 86 -4.43 -1.91 3.08
C PHE A 86 -5.51 -2.56 2.19
N LEU A 87 -6.61 -1.84 1.94
CA LEU A 87 -7.69 -2.34 1.08
C LEU A 87 -7.19 -2.56 -0.35
N VAL A 88 -6.51 -1.57 -0.93
CA VAL A 88 -5.98 -1.64 -2.30
C VAL A 88 -4.92 -2.73 -2.43
N ALA A 89 -3.96 -2.79 -1.52
CA ALA A 89 -2.88 -3.78 -1.50
C ALA A 89 -3.43 -5.20 -1.35
N THR A 90 -4.45 -5.40 -0.52
CA THR A 90 -5.10 -6.70 -0.35
C THR A 90 -5.85 -7.11 -1.62
N ALA A 91 -6.63 -6.19 -2.20
CA ALA A 91 -7.38 -6.45 -3.43
C ALA A 91 -6.44 -6.79 -4.60
N TYR A 92 -5.37 -6.02 -4.79
CA TYR A 92 -4.35 -6.27 -5.83
C TYR A 92 -3.63 -7.59 -5.58
N GLY A 93 -3.22 -7.84 -4.33
CA GLY A 93 -2.49 -9.06 -3.97
C GLY A 93 -3.30 -10.33 -4.25
N LEU A 94 -4.57 -10.36 -3.86
CA LEU A 94 -5.46 -11.47 -4.15
C LEU A 94 -5.74 -11.63 -5.65
N SER A 95 -6.01 -10.52 -6.37
CA SER A 95 -6.29 -10.57 -7.81
C SER A 95 -5.09 -11.08 -8.61
N ALA A 96 -3.88 -10.61 -8.29
CA ALA A 96 -2.66 -11.02 -8.98
C ALA A 96 -2.34 -12.51 -8.79
N ILE A 97 -2.66 -13.08 -7.62
CA ILE A 97 -2.47 -14.51 -7.35
C ILE A 97 -3.52 -15.34 -8.08
N ALA A 98 -4.79 -14.92 -8.03
CA ALA A 98 -5.92 -15.63 -8.63
C ALA A 98 -5.91 -15.61 -10.17
N ALA A 99 -5.50 -14.50 -10.79
CA ALA A 99 -5.44 -14.38 -12.23
C ALA A 99 -4.33 -15.25 -12.86
N GLN A 100 -4.47 -15.59 -14.15
CA GLN A 100 -3.36 -16.09 -14.98
C GLN A 100 -2.36 -14.96 -15.30
N ALA A 101 -1.75 -14.42 -14.25
CA ALA A 101 -0.80 -13.33 -14.35
C ALA A 101 0.63 -13.83 -14.59
N SER A 102 1.47 -12.96 -15.14
CA SER A 102 2.90 -13.20 -15.29
C SER A 102 3.58 -13.45 -13.93
N PHE A 103 4.75 -14.09 -13.96
CA PHE A 103 5.56 -14.30 -12.75
C PHE A 103 5.84 -12.99 -12.00
N GLY A 104 6.17 -11.90 -12.72
CA GLY A 104 6.43 -10.59 -12.13
C GLY A 104 5.22 -10.02 -11.40
N SER A 105 4.03 -10.10 -12.00
CA SER A 105 2.78 -9.65 -11.37
C SER A 105 2.43 -10.49 -10.14
N LYS A 106 2.62 -11.81 -10.19
CA LYS A 106 2.42 -12.71 -9.03
C LYS A 106 3.39 -12.38 -7.89
N PHE A 107 4.67 -12.17 -8.22
CA PHE A 107 5.67 -11.77 -7.24
C PHE A 107 5.30 -10.45 -6.55
N LEU A 108 4.91 -9.43 -7.32
CA LEU A 108 4.41 -8.17 -6.77
C LEU A 108 3.17 -8.37 -5.89
N GLY A 109 2.24 -9.26 -6.29
CA GLY A 109 1.08 -9.63 -5.49
C GLY A 109 1.47 -10.18 -4.11
N VAL A 110 2.36 -11.18 -4.09
CA VAL A 110 2.87 -11.77 -2.83
C VAL A 110 3.60 -10.72 -1.99
N LEU A 111 4.43 -9.88 -2.61
CA LEU A 111 5.13 -8.80 -1.92
C LEU A 111 4.14 -7.83 -1.25
N THR A 112 3.09 -7.41 -1.96
CA THR A 112 2.07 -6.51 -1.40
C THR A 112 1.33 -7.15 -0.22
N LEU A 113 0.99 -8.43 -0.30
CA LEU A 113 0.36 -9.15 0.82
C LEU A 113 1.32 -9.32 2.00
N ALA A 114 2.61 -9.56 1.75
CA ALA A 114 3.61 -9.62 2.81
C ALA A 114 3.72 -8.29 3.56
N LEU A 115 3.71 -7.17 2.85
CA LEU A 115 3.68 -5.83 3.46
C LEU A 115 2.41 -5.62 4.30
N VAL A 116 1.25 -6.08 3.80
CA VAL A 116 -0.02 -6.05 4.53
C VAL A 116 0.08 -6.86 5.83
N VAL A 117 0.65 -8.05 5.80
CA VAL A 117 0.86 -8.88 7.00
C VAL A 117 1.78 -8.18 8.00
N ILE A 118 2.88 -7.57 7.54
CA ILE A 118 3.79 -6.79 8.38
C ILE A 118 3.03 -5.62 9.06
N HIS A 119 2.16 -4.94 8.31
CA HIS A 119 1.34 -3.85 8.84
C HIS A 119 0.38 -4.35 9.94
N LEU A 120 -0.31 -5.48 9.71
CA LEU A 120 -1.19 -6.10 10.70
C LEU A 120 -0.44 -6.58 11.93
N MET A 121 0.71 -7.24 11.76
CA MET A 121 1.56 -7.65 12.88
C MET A 121 1.93 -6.45 13.75
N ARG A 122 2.36 -5.34 13.13
CA ARG A 122 2.68 -4.11 13.87
C ARG A 122 1.49 -3.59 14.67
N ILE A 123 0.27 -3.62 14.12
CA ILE A 123 -0.95 -3.22 14.85
C ILE A 123 -1.21 -4.17 16.02
N PHE A 124 -1.09 -5.48 15.78
CA PHE A 124 -1.31 -6.51 16.79
C PHE A 124 -0.34 -6.36 17.96
N PHE A 125 0.97 -6.25 17.71
CA PHE A 125 1.98 -6.09 18.77
C PHE A 125 1.79 -4.81 19.58
N VAL A 126 1.38 -3.70 18.95
CA VAL A 126 1.06 -2.46 19.68
C VAL A 126 -0.16 -2.64 20.58
N ARG A 127 -1.16 -3.43 20.17
CA ARG A 127 -2.37 -3.71 20.98
C ARG A 127 -2.15 -4.80 22.03
N ALA A 128 -1.21 -5.70 21.81
CA ALA A 128 -0.92 -6.83 22.69
C ALA A 128 -0.11 -6.45 23.94
N GLN A 129 0.35 -5.20 24.08
CA GLN A 129 1.06 -4.71 25.26
C GLN A 129 0.08 -4.57 26.45
N PRO A 130 0.16 -5.43 27.50
CA PRO A 130 -0.76 -5.40 28.64
C PRO A 130 -0.50 -4.25 29.64
N GLU A 131 0.67 -3.63 29.62
CA GLU A 131 1.11 -2.66 30.62
C GLU A 131 0.64 -1.22 30.30
N LYS A 132 -0.49 -0.85 30.90
CA LYS A 132 -0.86 0.52 31.39
C LYS A 132 -2.31 0.60 31.89
N ARG A 133 -3.02 -0.52 32.01
CA ARG A 133 -4.29 -0.58 32.72
C ARG A 133 -4.03 -0.78 34.22
N LEU A 134 -4.09 0.33 34.96
CA LEU A 134 -4.50 0.36 36.37
C LEU A 134 -3.55 -0.27 37.40
N THR A 135 -2.48 0.43 37.75
CA THR A 135 -2.11 0.60 39.16
C THR A 135 -2.47 2.01 39.59
N ILE A 136 -3.78 2.22 39.78
CA ILE A 136 -4.26 3.28 40.67
C ILE A 136 -4.39 2.57 42.02
N VAL A 137 -3.36 2.71 42.85
CA VAL A 137 -3.47 2.53 44.30
C VAL A 137 -3.17 3.87 44.92
#